data_AF-X1GJC0-F1
#
_entry.id   AF-X1GJC0-F1
#
_cell.length_a   1.000
_cell.length_b   1.000
_cell.length_c   1.000
_cell.angle_alpha   90.00
_cell.angle_beta   90.00
_cell.angle_gamma   90.00
#
_symmetry.space_group_name_H-M   'P 1'
#
loop_
_entity.id
_entity.type
_entity.pdbx_description
1 polymer ?
#
loop_
_entity_poly.entity_id
_entity_poly.type
_entity_poly.pdbx_seq_one_letter_code
_entity_poly.pdbx_strand_id
1 'polypeptide(L)'
;MLETPAKECVRPRAQEKTMSTSTGLSPHPRLYVGQAELDRLKRTPRLSFLRAAAEDVAEEAEAYCRSTVFDYPHERHNAHLMRARMMQGRIVTLLVRWFQTGDARFREAAVAHVAAMGRWEYWSWINWRKKDRRPESIFDLSYGENSATLAIAYDWLFDSLSDEERSLFQDIARKWVVPAFLNATGRKHRQWWPDRADSNWASVCAGGGGMLALAMYEELPQAAKMISRAERTMTLFMNTLTETGGGWSEGVGYWNYGMRYAFMYLLSHERSTRSKH
;
A
#
# COMPACT_ATOMS: atom_id res chain seq x y z
N MET A 1 -54.54 31.08 50.92
CA MET A 1 -53.66 29.91 51.16
C MET A 1 -54.06 28.86 50.16
N LEU A 2 -53.33 28.52 49.11
CA LEU A 2 -51.88 28.54 48.88
C LEU A 2 -51.59 28.99 47.44
N GLU A 3 -50.59 29.84 47.27
CA GLU A 3 -50.03 30.23 45.97
C GLU A 3 -49.19 29.08 45.40
N THR A 4 -49.46 28.72 44.15
CA THR A 4 -48.67 27.77 43.35
C THR A 4 -47.37 28.44 42.88
N PRO A 5 -46.19 27.82 43.07
CA PRO A 5 -44.94 28.41 42.58
C PRO A 5 -44.77 28.18 41.07
N ALA A 6 -44.31 29.22 40.39
CA ALA A 6 -43.97 29.24 38.98
C ALA A 6 -42.82 28.25 38.68
N LYS A 7 -43.02 27.39 37.67
CA LYS A 7 -41.95 26.53 37.13
C LYS A 7 -40.99 27.39 36.31
N GLU A 8 -39.76 27.53 36.77
CA GLU A 8 -38.65 28.05 35.98
C GLU A 8 -38.42 27.18 34.74
N CYS A 9 -38.55 27.80 33.57
CA CYS A 9 -38.27 27.19 32.28
C CYS A 9 -36.74 27.18 32.06
N VAL A 10 -36.08 26.12 32.49
CA VAL A 10 -34.67 25.86 32.15
C VAL A 10 -34.61 25.46 30.67
N ARG A 11 -34.16 26.39 29.83
CA ARG A 11 -33.86 26.12 28.42
C ARG A 11 -32.81 25.01 28.34
N PRO A 12 -32.99 23.96 27.52
CA PRO A 12 -31.91 23.00 27.30
C PRO A 12 -30.74 23.75 26.67
N ARG A 13 -29.60 23.77 27.37
CA ARG A 13 -28.31 24.13 26.77
C ARG A 13 -28.15 23.27 25.54
N ALA A 14 -27.98 23.90 24.38
CA ALA A 14 -27.57 23.23 23.17
C ALA A 14 -26.41 22.30 23.54
N GLN A 15 -26.56 21.00 23.27
CA GLN A 15 -25.45 20.08 23.32
C GLN A 15 -24.41 20.65 22.37
N GLU A 16 -23.34 21.22 22.94
CA GLU A 16 -22.11 21.44 22.22
C GLU A 16 -21.77 20.09 21.61
N LYS A 17 -21.96 19.99 20.29
CA LYS A 17 -21.28 18.99 19.48
C LYS A 17 -19.81 19.18 19.80
N THR A 18 -19.30 18.35 20.70
CA THR A 18 -17.88 18.07 20.80
C THR A 18 -17.47 17.62 19.41
N MET A 19 -16.92 18.55 18.64
CA MET A 19 -16.16 18.22 17.44
C MET A 19 -15.08 17.28 17.91
N SER A 20 -15.26 16.00 17.62
CA SER A 20 -14.20 15.01 17.74
C SER A 20 -13.07 15.48 16.85
N THR A 21 -12.01 15.98 17.48
CA THR A 21 -10.71 16.17 16.87
C THR A 21 -10.13 14.80 16.53
N SER A 22 -10.59 14.19 15.44
CA SER A 22 -9.99 12.99 14.87
C SER A 22 -8.91 13.42 13.87
N THR A 23 -7.77 13.89 14.36
CA THR A 23 -6.59 14.22 13.53
C THR A 23 -5.78 12.99 13.11
N GLY A 24 -6.42 11.83 12.99
CA GLY A 24 -5.76 10.55 12.67
C GLY A 24 -6.53 9.74 11.64
N LEU A 25 -5.81 8.93 10.86
CA LEU A 25 -6.39 7.89 10.01
C LEU A 25 -6.96 6.75 10.89
N SER A 26 -7.80 5.90 10.31
CA SER A 26 -8.27 4.66 10.94
C SER A 26 -7.11 3.77 11.41
N PRO A 27 -7.25 2.99 12.50
CA PRO A 27 -6.20 2.09 12.97
C PRO A 27 -5.89 0.98 11.97
N HIS A 28 -4.71 0.38 12.09
CA HIS A 28 -4.32 -0.80 11.31
C HIS A 28 -5.20 -2.03 11.61
N PRO A 29 -5.38 -2.95 10.66
CA PRO A 29 -5.08 -2.79 9.23
C PRO A 29 -6.05 -1.79 8.58
N ARG A 30 -5.49 -0.80 7.86
CA ARG A 30 -6.22 0.37 7.33
C ARG A 30 -6.19 0.49 5.80
N LEU A 31 -5.47 -0.40 5.11
CA LEU A 31 -5.43 -0.42 3.65
C LEU A 31 -6.62 -1.20 3.04
N TYR A 32 -6.57 -1.55 1.76
CA TYR A 32 -7.69 -2.17 1.04
C TYR A 32 -8.19 -3.49 1.66
N VAL A 33 -7.32 -4.25 2.35
CA VAL A 33 -7.69 -5.44 3.14
C VAL A 33 -7.71 -5.06 4.62
N GLY A 34 -8.89 -5.05 5.22
CA GLY A 34 -9.04 -4.76 6.64
C GLY A 34 -9.24 -6.00 7.51
N GLN A 35 -9.49 -5.77 8.79
CA GLN A 35 -9.58 -6.84 9.79
C GLN A 35 -10.62 -7.91 9.43
N ALA A 36 -11.78 -7.51 8.92
CA ALA A 36 -12.83 -8.43 8.51
C ALA A 36 -12.42 -9.35 7.36
N GLU A 37 -11.54 -8.90 6.45
CA GLU A 37 -10.99 -9.74 5.38
C GLU A 37 -9.97 -10.73 5.95
N LEU A 38 -9.08 -10.27 6.83
CA LEU A 38 -8.06 -11.11 7.47
C LEU A 38 -8.69 -12.20 8.35
N ASP A 39 -9.76 -11.89 9.08
CA ASP A 39 -10.49 -12.87 9.88
C ASP A 39 -11.23 -13.91 9.03
N ARG A 40 -11.55 -13.59 7.77
CA ARG A 40 -12.10 -14.59 6.82
C ARG A 40 -11.03 -15.60 6.39
N LEU A 41 -9.75 -15.24 6.38
CA LEU A 41 -8.67 -16.17 6.03
C LEU A 41 -8.55 -17.34 7.01
N LYS A 42 -8.91 -17.15 8.28
CA LYS A 42 -8.91 -18.20 9.31
C LYS A 42 -9.95 -19.31 9.07
N ARG A 43 -10.86 -19.12 8.11
CA ARG A 43 -11.99 -20.03 7.85
C ARG A 43 -11.73 -20.85 6.59
N THR A 44 -12.15 -22.11 6.59
CA THR A 44 -12.12 -22.94 5.39
C THR A 44 -13.03 -22.35 4.29
N PRO A 45 -12.51 -22.15 3.06
CA PRO A 45 -13.33 -21.65 1.97
C PRO A 45 -14.47 -22.59 1.56
N ARG A 46 -15.64 -22.03 1.28
CA ARG A 46 -16.84 -22.79 0.87
C ARG A 46 -16.83 -23.22 -0.60
N LEU A 47 -16.22 -22.42 -1.48
CA LEU A 47 -16.16 -22.68 -2.91
C LEU A 47 -14.93 -23.53 -3.25
N SER A 48 -15.07 -24.51 -4.15
CA SER A 48 -13.99 -25.45 -4.50
C SER A 48 -12.76 -24.73 -5.06
N PHE A 49 -12.94 -23.76 -5.94
CA PHE A 49 -11.81 -23.01 -6.50
C PHE A 49 -11.06 -22.17 -5.44
N LEU A 50 -11.76 -21.71 -4.39
CA LEU A 50 -11.11 -21.01 -3.28
C LEU A 50 -10.38 -21.98 -2.35
N ARG A 51 -10.83 -23.24 -2.25
CA ARG A 51 -10.06 -24.29 -1.53
C ARG A 51 -8.79 -24.63 -2.29
N ALA A 52 -8.87 -24.84 -3.60
CA ALA A 52 -7.70 -25.06 -4.44
C ALA A 52 -6.70 -23.90 -4.31
N ALA A 53 -7.16 -22.64 -4.41
CA ALA A 53 -6.30 -21.48 -4.21
C ALA A 53 -5.68 -21.42 -2.80
N ALA A 54 -6.38 -21.88 -1.76
CA ALA A 54 -5.84 -21.95 -0.40
C ALA A 54 -4.79 -23.06 -0.25
N GLU A 55 -4.93 -24.17 -0.99
CA GLU A 55 -3.93 -25.24 -1.08
C GLU A 55 -2.68 -24.76 -1.82
N ASP A 56 -2.83 -24.07 -2.96
CA ASP A 56 -1.73 -23.45 -3.70
C ASP A 56 -0.95 -22.47 -2.81
N VAL A 57 -1.64 -21.60 -2.08
CA VAL A 57 -1.04 -20.68 -1.11
C VAL A 57 -0.28 -21.43 -0.01
N ALA A 58 -0.81 -22.56 0.47
CA ALA A 58 -0.15 -23.35 1.50
C ALA A 58 1.16 -23.97 0.97
N GLU A 59 1.14 -24.54 -0.24
CA GLU A 59 2.32 -25.12 -0.88
C GLU A 59 3.38 -24.05 -1.16
N GLU A 60 2.99 -22.92 -1.76
CA GLU A 60 3.88 -21.81 -2.03
C GLU A 60 4.47 -21.23 -0.74
N ALA A 61 3.68 -21.08 0.32
CA ALA A 61 4.16 -20.55 1.59
C ALA A 61 5.23 -21.44 2.22
N GLU A 62 5.08 -22.77 2.15
CA GLU A 62 6.12 -23.71 2.58
C GLU A 62 7.39 -23.57 1.73
N ALA A 63 7.27 -23.27 0.44
CA ALA A 63 8.43 -23.01 -0.40
C ALA A 63 9.10 -21.67 -0.05
N TYR A 64 8.31 -20.62 0.14
CA TYR A 64 8.80 -19.27 0.37
C TYR A 64 9.36 -19.09 1.78
N CYS A 65 8.91 -19.86 2.79
CA CYS A 65 9.42 -19.72 4.15
C CYS A 65 10.87 -20.22 4.32
N ARG A 66 11.36 -21.07 3.40
CA ARG A 66 12.70 -21.68 3.49
C ARG A 66 13.84 -20.75 3.13
N SER A 67 13.61 -19.72 2.32
CA SER A 67 14.68 -18.84 1.83
C SER A 67 14.14 -17.50 1.34
N THR A 68 14.94 -16.45 1.49
CA THR A 68 14.68 -15.13 0.88
C THR A 68 15.29 -15.00 -0.53
N VAL A 69 16.07 -15.99 -0.95
CA VAL A 69 16.75 -16.04 -2.25
C VAL A 69 15.86 -16.73 -3.26
N PHE A 70 15.70 -16.10 -4.43
CA PHE A 70 14.98 -16.66 -5.57
C PHE A 70 15.57 -16.09 -6.86
N ASP A 71 15.46 -16.88 -7.94
CA ASP A 71 15.90 -16.47 -9.27
C ASP A 71 14.85 -15.60 -9.96
N TYR A 72 15.29 -14.69 -10.82
CA TYR A 72 14.45 -13.84 -11.64
C TYR A 72 15.20 -13.48 -12.93
N PRO A 73 14.51 -13.19 -14.04
CA PRO A 73 15.18 -13.07 -15.35
C PRO A 73 16.04 -11.81 -15.44
N HIS A 74 17.34 -11.96 -15.17
CA HIS A 74 18.32 -10.88 -15.07
C HIS A 74 18.58 -10.11 -16.38
N GLU A 75 18.30 -10.70 -17.54
CA GLU A 75 18.66 -10.10 -18.84
C GLU A 75 17.56 -9.21 -19.43
N ARG A 76 16.37 -9.18 -18.81
CA ARG A 76 15.23 -8.44 -19.37
C ARG A 76 15.23 -6.99 -18.93
N HIS A 77 14.75 -6.11 -19.80
CA HIS A 77 14.63 -4.68 -19.49
C HIS A 77 13.66 -4.38 -18.32
N ASN A 78 12.86 -5.36 -17.91
CA ASN A 78 11.95 -5.30 -16.78
C ASN A 78 12.36 -6.25 -15.64
N ALA A 79 13.62 -6.72 -15.58
CA ALA A 79 14.07 -7.71 -14.59
C ALA A 79 13.77 -7.29 -13.14
N HIS A 80 14.03 -6.04 -12.78
CA HIS A 80 13.78 -5.52 -11.44
C HIS A 80 12.27 -5.37 -11.12
N LEU A 81 11.45 -5.10 -12.14
CA LEU A 81 9.99 -5.10 -12.00
C LEU A 81 9.47 -6.53 -11.79
N MET A 82 10.01 -7.50 -12.52
CA MET A 82 9.69 -8.92 -12.32
C MET A 82 10.11 -9.39 -10.92
N ARG A 83 11.28 -8.98 -10.43
CA ARG A 83 11.72 -9.24 -9.06
C ARG A 83 10.78 -8.62 -8.02
N ALA A 84 10.32 -7.39 -8.23
CA ALA A 84 9.35 -6.72 -7.37
C ALA A 84 8.03 -7.50 -7.30
N ARG A 85 7.51 -7.96 -8.44
CA ARG A 85 6.28 -8.79 -8.53
C ARG A 85 6.41 -10.11 -7.79
N MET A 86 7.50 -10.83 -8.03
CA MET A 86 7.77 -12.10 -7.35
C MET A 86 7.87 -11.88 -5.84
N MET A 87 8.58 -10.84 -5.40
CA MET A 87 8.71 -10.51 -3.99
C MET A 87 7.36 -10.16 -3.35
N GLN A 88 6.51 -9.39 -4.04
CA GLN A 88 5.16 -9.10 -3.57
C GLN A 88 4.34 -10.39 -3.39
N GLY A 89 4.36 -11.28 -4.39
CA GLY A 89 3.70 -12.59 -4.30
C GLY A 89 4.18 -13.38 -3.09
N ARG A 90 5.50 -13.48 -2.91
CA ARG A 90 6.10 -14.20 -1.76
C ARG A 90 5.64 -13.64 -0.42
N ILE A 91 5.74 -12.33 -0.23
CA ILE A 91 5.36 -11.68 1.03
C ILE A 91 3.86 -11.85 1.30
N VAL A 92 3.00 -11.61 0.31
CA VAL A 92 1.54 -11.74 0.49
C VAL A 92 1.16 -13.18 0.75
N THR A 93 1.73 -14.17 0.04
CA THR A 93 1.50 -15.60 0.28
C THR A 93 1.88 -15.99 1.71
N LEU A 94 3.06 -15.56 2.19
CA LEU A 94 3.51 -15.82 3.56
C LEU A 94 2.58 -15.19 4.61
N LEU A 95 2.15 -13.94 4.39
CA LEU A 95 1.22 -13.26 5.30
C LEU A 95 -0.15 -13.95 5.32
N VAL A 96 -0.71 -14.30 4.17
CA VAL A 96 -1.98 -15.04 4.08
C VAL A 96 -1.86 -16.36 4.85
N ARG A 97 -0.78 -17.10 4.66
CA ARG A 97 -0.57 -18.38 5.35
C ARG A 97 -0.41 -18.21 6.86
N TRP A 98 0.27 -17.15 7.30
CA TRP A 98 0.35 -16.80 8.72
C TRP A 98 -1.04 -16.50 9.30
N PHE A 99 -1.87 -15.69 8.63
CA PHE A 99 -3.23 -15.42 9.10
C PHE A 99 -4.13 -16.66 9.12
N GLN A 100 -3.92 -17.62 8.20
CA GLN A 100 -4.65 -18.89 8.18
C GLN A 100 -4.30 -19.82 9.34
N THR A 101 -3.03 -19.83 9.78
CA THR A 101 -2.49 -20.90 10.64
C THR A 101 -2.01 -20.44 12.02
N GLY A 102 -1.63 -19.16 12.15
CA GLY A 102 -0.91 -18.65 13.32
C GLY A 102 0.55 -19.10 13.42
N ASP A 103 1.09 -19.84 12.45
CA ASP A 103 2.47 -20.33 12.49
C ASP A 103 3.47 -19.17 12.27
N ALA A 104 4.26 -18.88 13.29
CA ALA A 104 5.19 -17.77 13.34
C ALA A 104 6.27 -17.83 12.24
N ARG A 105 6.62 -19.02 11.73
CA ARG A 105 7.63 -19.19 10.67
C ARG A 105 7.28 -18.37 9.42
N PHE A 106 6.00 -18.30 9.05
CA PHE A 106 5.58 -17.56 7.86
C PHE A 106 5.66 -16.04 8.08
N ARG A 107 5.34 -15.57 9.28
CA ARG A 107 5.47 -14.15 9.66
C ARG A 107 6.92 -13.71 9.71
N GLU A 108 7.78 -14.49 10.35
CA GLU A 108 9.23 -14.27 10.38
C GLU A 108 9.83 -14.27 8.98
N ALA A 109 9.41 -15.22 8.12
CA ALA A 109 9.83 -15.25 6.73
C ALA A 109 9.37 -14.01 5.96
N ALA A 110 8.14 -13.51 6.17
CA ALA A 110 7.65 -12.30 5.52
C ALA A 110 8.52 -11.08 5.89
N VAL A 111 8.87 -10.92 7.18
CA VAL A 111 9.79 -9.87 7.63
C VAL A 111 11.20 -10.06 7.03
N ALA A 112 11.71 -11.28 6.97
CA ALA A 112 13.00 -11.57 6.35
C ALA A 112 13.03 -11.20 4.85
N HIS A 113 11.93 -11.39 4.12
CA HIS A 113 11.76 -10.98 2.74
C HIS A 113 11.75 -9.45 2.60
N VAL A 114 11.05 -8.73 3.49
CA VAL A 114 11.10 -7.25 3.55
C VAL A 114 12.53 -6.78 3.81
N ALA A 115 13.25 -7.41 4.76
CA ALA A 115 14.64 -7.08 5.03
C ALA A 115 15.54 -7.30 3.79
N ALA A 116 15.29 -8.38 3.03
CA ALA A 116 16.00 -8.65 1.78
C ALA A 116 15.74 -7.56 0.72
N MET A 117 14.49 -7.07 0.60
CA MET A 117 14.18 -5.93 -0.27
C MET A 117 14.97 -4.67 0.09
N GLY A 118 15.12 -4.40 1.39
CA GLY A 118 15.88 -3.26 1.90
C GLY A 118 17.37 -3.29 1.56
N ARG A 119 17.93 -4.51 1.42
CA ARG A 119 19.34 -4.76 1.07
C ARG A 119 19.63 -4.76 -0.43
N TRP A 120 18.61 -4.72 -1.28
CA TRP A 120 18.85 -4.66 -2.72
C TRP A 120 19.66 -3.44 -3.12
N GLU A 121 20.59 -3.63 -4.06
CA GLU A 121 21.45 -2.55 -4.55
C GLU A 121 20.70 -1.56 -5.45
N TYR A 122 19.75 -2.08 -6.23
CA TYR A 122 18.91 -1.32 -7.15
C TYR A 122 17.47 -1.77 -7.02
N TRP A 123 16.53 -0.82 -6.91
CA TRP A 123 15.10 -1.11 -7.08
C TRP A 123 14.63 -1.00 -8.53
N SER A 124 15.35 -0.22 -9.35
CA SER A 124 14.97 0.06 -10.74
C SER A 124 16.00 -0.50 -11.72
N TRP A 125 15.50 -1.17 -12.77
CA TRP A 125 16.33 -1.58 -13.91
C TRP A 125 16.92 -0.39 -14.66
N ILE A 126 16.19 0.73 -14.73
CA ILE A 126 16.66 1.94 -15.41
C ILE A 126 17.89 2.50 -14.70
N ASN A 127 17.86 2.56 -13.37
CA ASN A 127 18.99 2.98 -12.56
C ASN A 127 20.17 2.01 -12.65
N TRP A 128 19.89 0.70 -12.58
CA TRP A 128 20.92 -0.33 -12.75
C TRP A 128 21.66 -0.18 -14.09
N ARG A 129 20.92 -0.05 -15.20
CA ARG A 129 21.50 0.14 -16.54
C ARG A 129 22.33 1.43 -16.63
N LYS A 130 21.90 2.49 -15.95
CA LYS A 130 22.62 3.78 -15.89
C LYS A 130 23.78 3.79 -14.89
N LYS A 131 23.98 2.69 -14.13
CA LYS A 131 24.91 2.62 -12.99
C LYS A 131 24.67 3.72 -11.95
N ASP A 132 23.44 4.21 -11.83
CA ASP A 132 23.06 5.25 -10.87
C ASP A 132 22.49 4.62 -9.60
N ARG A 133 23.32 4.52 -8.56
CA ARG A 133 22.97 3.86 -7.30
C ARG A 133 22.08 4.70 -6.37
N ARG A 134 21.81 5.95 -6.73
CA ARG A 134 21.05 6.88 -5.89
C ARG A 134 19.58 6.46 -5.83
N PRO A 135 19.03 6.13 -4.64
CA PRO A 135 17.63 5.73 -4.53
C PRO A 135 16.64 6.79 -5.03
N GLU A 136 17.00 8.07 -4.92
CA GLU A 136 16.13 9.21 -5.18
C GLU A 136 16.10 9.69 -6.64
N SER A 137 16.87 9.05 -7.53
CA SER A 137 17.01 9.49 -8.92
C SER A 137 15.84 9.10 -9.82
N ILE A 138 15.06 8.08 -9.43
CA ILE A 138 13.90 7.62 -10.20
C ILE A 138 12.78 7.09 -9.30
N PHE A 139 11.53 7.20 -9.73
CA PHE A 139 10.39 6.47 -9.18
C PHE A 139 9.60 5.81 -10.31
N ASP A 140 10.01 4.60 -10.70
CA ASP A 140 9.38 3.83 -11.79
C ASP A 140 8.39 2.77 -11.28
N LEU A 141 7.86 1.95 -12.19
CA LEU A 141 6.94 0.86 -11.86
C LEU A 141 7.49 -0.07 -10.77
N SER A 142 8.79 -0.35 -10.74
CA SER A 142 9.40 -1.22 -9.73
C SER A 142 9.34 -0.56 -8.35
N TYR A 143 9.54 0.76 -8.27
CA TYR A 143 9.33 1.53 -7.05
C TYR A 143 7.88 1.53 -6.61
N GLY A 144 6.92 1.73 -7.52
CA GLY A 144 5.49 1.66 -7.22
C GLY A 144 5.11 0.32 -6.61
N GLU A 145 5.50 -0.79 -7.24
CA GLU A 145 5.19 -2.14 -6.75
C GLU A 145 5.90 -2.47 -5.42
N ASN A 146 7.17 -2.11 -5.26
CA ASN A 146 7.89 -2.30 -4.00
C ASN A 146 7.29 -1.47 -2.86
N SER A 147 6.85 -0.25 -3.14
CA SER A 147 6.20 0.63 -2.16
C SER A 147 4.85 0.05 -1.70
N ALA A 148 4.03 -0.44 -2.64
CA ALA A 148 2.79 -1.14 -2.31
C ALA A 148 3.04 -2.40 -1.47
N THR A 149 4.08 -3.16 -1.81
CA THR A 149 4.47 -4.37 -1.07
C THR A 149 4.88 -4.05 0.37
N LEU A 150 5.72 -3.01 0.56
CA LEU A 150 6.13 -2.55 1.88
C LEU A 150 4.93 -2.04 2.69
N ALA A 151 4.00 -1.32 2.06
CA ALA A 151 2.78 -0.83 2.68
C ALA A 151 1.88 -1.96 3.18
N ILE A 152 1.62 -2.98 2.34
CA ILE A 152 0.80 -4.14 2.70
C ILE A 152 1.42 -4.90 3.87
N ALA A 153 2.72 -5.19 3.80
CA ALA A 153 3.41 -5.90 4.85
C ALA A 153 3.39 -5.13 6.17
N TYR A 154 3.65 -3.81 6.14
CA TYR A 154 3.60 -2.98 7.35
C TYR A 154 2.20 -2.97 7.96
N ASP A 155 1.18 -2.75 7.14
CA ASP A 155 -0.21 -2.64 7.59
C ASP A 155 -0.73 -3.94 8.22
N TRP A 156 -0.40 -5.09 7.62
CA TRP A 156 -0.86 -6.40 8.11
C TRP A 156 -0.04 -6.93 9.29
N LEU A 157 1.24 -6.58 9.38
CA LEU A 157 2.10 -6.98 10.49
C LEU A 157 2.04 -6.01 11.66
N PHE A 158 1.41 -4.85 11.53
CA PHE A 158 1.53 -3.69 12.43
C PHE A 158 1.52 -4.04 13.93
N ASP A 159 0.53 -4.83 14.37
CA ASP A 159 0.35 -5.22 15.78
C ASP A 159 1.40 -6.23 16.27
N SER A 160 2.04 -6.96 15.35
CA SER A 160 3.04 -7.99 15.63
C SER A 160 4.48 -7.51 15.45
N LEU A 161 4.71 -6.30 14.93
CA LEU A 161 6.05 -5.76 14.71
C LEU A 161 6.68 -5.37 16.06
N SER A 162 7.89 -5.87 16.32
CA SER A 162 8.80 -5.30 17.32
C SER A 162 9.26 -3.90 16.91
N ASP A 163 9.87 -3.17 17.84
CA ASP A 163 10.41 -1.83 17.57
C ASP A 163 11.56 -1.88 16.53
N GLU A 164 12.38 -2.93 16.56
CA GLU A 164 13.45 -3.16 15.59
C GLU A 164 12.88 -3.42 14.19
N GLU A 165 11.82 -4.22 14.09
CA GLU A 165 11.19 -4.48 12.81
C GLU A 165 10.45 -3.24 12.31
N ARG A 166 9.76 -2.51 13.18
CA ARG A 166 9.13 -1.23 12.80
C ARG A 166 10.17 -0.27 12.23
N SER A 167 11.33 -0.17 12.88
CA SER A 167 12.46 0.63 12.42
C SER A 167 13.01 0.15 11.07
N LEU A 168 13.11 -1.16 10.83
CA LEU A 168 13.48 -1.72 9.52
C LEU A 168 12.55 -1.21 8.39
N PHE A 169 11.23 -1.24 8.59
CA PHE A 169 10.28 -0.74 7.59
C PHE A 169 10.46 0.77 7.37
N GLN A 170 10.64 1.54 8.44
CA GLN A 170 10.87 2.99 8.37
C GLN A 170 12.15 3.33 7.61
N ASP A 171 13.23 2.61 7.85
CA ASP A 171 14.52 2.82 7.19
C ASP A 171 14.44 2.52 5.70
N ILE A 172 13.75 1.44 5.31
CA ILE A 172 13.51 1.11 3.90
C ILE A 172 12.68 2.22 3.24
N ALA A 173 11.60 2.68 3.88
CA ALA A 173 10.75 3.75 3.37
C ALA A 173 11.53 5.07 3.20
N ARG A 174 12.30 5.48 4.22
CA ARG A 174 13.09 6.72 4.22
C ARG A 174 14.24 6.69 3.22
N LYS A 175 14.85 5.53 3.00
CA LYS A 175 15.92 5.35 2.01
C LYS A 175 15.38 5.35 0.58
N TRP A 176 14.38 4.51 0.32
CA TRP A 176 13.96 4.20 -1.05
C TRP A 176 12.77 5.02 -1.52
N VAL A 177 11.70 5.07 -0.74
CA VAL A 177 10.41 5.55 -1.24
C VAL A 177 10.25 7.05 -1.10
N VAL A 178 10.45 7.58 0.12
CA VAL A 178 10.18 8.99 0.45
C VAL A 178 10.94 9.96 -0.48
N PRO A 179 12.28 9.89 -0.60
CA PRO A 179 13.01 10.88 -1.40
C PRO A 179 12.72 10.72 -2.90
N ALA A 180 12.64 9.49 -3.40
CA ALA A 180 12.35 9.19 -4.80
C ALA A 180 10.96 9.67 -5.22
N PHE A 181 9.94 9.36 -4.44
CA PHE A 181 8.56 9.76 -4.71
C PHE A 181 8.43 11.28 -4.68
N LEU A 182 9.00 11.94 -3.68
CA LEU A 182 8.93 13.39 -3.55
C LEU A 182 9.72 14.14 -4.63
N ASN A 183 10.82 13.58 -5.14
CA ASN A 183 11.51 14.12 -6.30
C ASN A 183 10.65 13.97 -7.57
N ALA A 184 10.18 12.75 -7.84
CA ALA A 184 9.41 12.43 -9.04
C ALA A 184 8.09 13.20 -9.15
N THR A 185 7.47 13.52 -8.02
CA THR A 185 6.22 14.31 -7.95
C THR A 185 6.46 15.78 -7.62
N GLY A 186 7.72 16.20 -7.47
CA GLY A 186 8.13 17.56 -7.15
C GLY A 186 8.01 18.53 -8.32
N ARG A 187 8.59 19.73 -8.21
CA ARG A 187 8.73 20.66 -9.34
C ARG A 187 10.07 20.50 -10.06
N LYS A 188 11.16 20.40 -9.27
CA LYS A 188 12.55 20.41 -9.76
C LYS A 188 12.96 19.13 -10.52
N HIS A 189 12.53 17.97 -10.02
CA HIS A 189 12.91 16.65 -10.54
C HIS A 189 11.70 15.84 -10.99
N ARG A 190 10.65 16.54 -11.42
CA ARG A 190 9.38 15.95 -11.82
C ARG A 190 9.58 14.92 -12.92
N GLN A 191 9.00 13.73 -12.74
CA GLN A 191 8.90 12.72 -13.78
C GLN A 191 7.66 12.95 -14.63
N TRP A 192 7.56 12.25 -15.76
CA TRP A 192 6.46 12.43 -16.71
C TRP A 192 5.14 11.80 -16.21
N TRP A 193 5.21 10.70 -15.45
CA TRP A 193 4.03 9.91 -15.08
C TRP A 193 3.00 10.60 -14.17
N PRO A 194 3.35 11.54 -13.24
CA PRO A 194 2.35 12.18 -12.39
C PRO A 194 1.32 13.02 -13.15
N ASP A 195 1.66 13.46 -14.37
CA ASP A 195 0.78 14.26 -15.22
C ASP A 195 0.31 13.47 -16.47
N ARG A 196 0.66 12.18 -16.59
CA ARG A 196 0.27 11.30 -17.70
C ARG A 196 -0.86 10.36 -17.27
N ALA A 197 -2.06 10.93 -17.14
CA ALA A 197 -3.24 10.27 -16.59
C ALA A 197 -3.73 9.04 -17.37
N ASP A 198 -3.41 8.95 -18.65
CA ASP A 198 -3.72 7.84 -19.57
C ASP A 198 -2.64 6.73 -19.57
N SER A 199 -1.81 6.64 -18.51
CA SER A 199 -0.80 5.60 -18.37
C SER A 199 -0.88 4.85 -17.05
N ASN A 200 -0.68 3.53 -17.09
CA ASN A 200 -0.56 2.68 -15.91
C ASN A 200 0.53 3.15 -14.95
N TRP A 201 1.57 3.85 -15.44
CA TRP A 201 2.60 4.41 -14.56
C TRP A 201 2.02 5.41 -13.57
N ALA A 202 0.97 6.17 -13.95
CA ALA A 202 0.34 7.12 -13.04
C ALA A 202 -0.23 6.40 -11.81
N SER A 203 -1.08 5.39 -12.02
CA SER A 203 -1.72 4.66 -10.92
C SER A 203 -0.78 3.70 -10.18
N VAL A 204 0.14 3.02 -10.88
CA VAL A 204 1.10 2.13 -10.22
C VAL A 204 2.06 2.91 -9.32
N CYS A 205 2.62 4.02 -9.81
CA CYS A 205 3.56 4.83 -9.03
C CYS A 205 2.85 5.63 -7.93
N ALA A 206 1.77 6.35 -8.27
CA ALA A 206 1.02 7.14 -7.29
C ALA A 206 0.35 6.24 -6.24
N GLY A 207 -0.29 5.15 -6.68
CA GLY A 207 -0.95 4.21 -5.79
C GLY A 207 0.02 3.54 -4.83
N GLY A 208 1.17 3.06 -5.31
CA GLY A 208 2.19 2.45 -4.46
C GLY A 208 2.78 3.42 -3.42
N GLY A 209 3.18 4.62 -3.85
CA GLY A 209 3.70 5.65 -2.94
C GLY A 209 2.66 6.17 -1.96
N GLY A 210 1.41 6.33 -2.42
CA GLY A 210 0.27 6.75 -1.62
C GLY A 210 -0.14 5.71 -0.57
N MET A 211 -0.18 4.43 -0.94
CA MET A 211 -0.46 3.33 0.01
C MET A 211 0.60 3.28 1.12
N LEU A 212 1.89 3.45 0.80
CA LEU A 212 2.92 3.52 1.83
C LEU A 212 2.71 4.71 2.76
N ALA A 213 2.38 5.88 2.22
CA ALA A 213 2.14 7.06 3.02
C ALA A 213 0.91 6.92 3.93
N LEU A 214 -0.15 6.22 3.48
CA LEU A 214 -1.30 5.86 4.32
C LEU A 214 -0.91 4.87 5.43
N ALA A 215 -0.15 3.83 5.09
CA ALA A 215 0.27 2.80 6.05
C ALA A 215 1.24 3.34 7.11
N MET A 216 2.07 4.33 6.77
CA MET A 216 3.10 4.85 7.67
C MET A 216 2.87 6.33 8.01
N TYR A 217 1.60 6.74 8.07
CA TYR A 217 1.21 8.14 8.22
C TYR A 217 1.81 8.79 9.47
N GLU A 218 1.80 8.05 10.58
CA GLU A 218 2.33 8.49 11.87
C GLU A 218 3.87 8.42 11.94
N GLU A 219 4.51 7.58 11.11
CA GLU A 219 5.96 7.31 11.17
C GLU A 219 6.79 8.18 10.21
N LEU A 220 6.16 8.72 9.18
CA LEU A 220 6.78 9.49 8.11
C LEU A 220 6.27 10.93 8.15
N PRO A 221 7.10 11.91 8.54
CA PRO A 221 6.70 13.33 8.54
C PRO A 221 6.24 13.85 7.16
N GLN A 222 6.64 13.17 6.08
CA GLN A 222 6.30 13.51 4.70
C GLN A 222 4.98 12.87 4.22
N ALA A 223 4.36 11.98 5.01
CA ALA A 223 3.21 11.18 4.59
C ALA A 223 2.06 12.04 4.05
N ALA A 224 1.64 13.07 4.78
CA ALA A 224 0.56 13.97 4.34
C ALA A 224 0.86 14.62 2.97
N LYS A 225 2.11 15.01 2.73
CA LYS A 225 2.55 15.57 1.45
C LYS A 225 2.60 14.52 0.35
N MET A 226 2.98 13.29 0.67
CA MET A 226 2.98 12.17 -0.29
C MET A 226 1.55 11.81 -0.70
N ILE A 227 0.62 11.71 0.26
CA ILE A 227 -0.81 11.46 0.01
C ILE A 227 -1.37 12.56 -0.89
N SER A 228 -1.17 13.83 -0.56
CA SER A 228 -1.65 14.95 -1.41
C SER A 228 -1.17 14.87 -2.87
N ARG A 229 0.05 14.38 -3.10
CA ARG A 229 0.59 14.22 -4.47
C ARG A 229 0.11 12.95 -5.16
N ALA A 230 -0.10 11.88 -4.41
CA ALA A 230 -0.74 10.67 -4.90
C ALA A 230 -2.17 10.99 -5.33
N GLU A 231 -2.96 11.62 -4.47
CA GLU A 231 -4.34 12.08 -4.74
C GLU A 231 -4.42 12.87 -6.04
N ARG A 232 -3.59 13.91 -6.22
CA ARG A 232 -3.59 14.69 -7.48
C ARG A 232 -3.44 13.79 -8.71
N THR A 233 -2.52 12.83 -8.68
CA THR A 233 -2.27 11.93 -9.81
C THR A 233 -3.44 10.95 -10.00
N MET A 234 -3.97 10.42 -8.90
CA MET A 234 -5.09 9.47 -8.89
C MET A 234 -6.40 10.10 -9.35
N THR A 235 -6.70 11.34 -8.95
CA THR A 235 -7.85 12.09 -9.45
C THR A 235 -7.78 12.25 -10.97
N LEU A 236 -6.62 12.65 -11.51
CA LEU A 236 -6.44 12.78 -12.96
C LEU A 236 -6.66 11.43 -13.67
N PHE A 237 -6.07 10.36 -13.15
CA PHE A 237 -6.22 8.99 -13.70
C PHE A 237 -7.70 8.54 -13.72
N MET A 238 -8.44 8.75 -12.62
CA MET A 238 -9.85 8.35 -12.52
C MET A 238 -10.76 9.22 -13.40
N ASN A 239 -10.45 10.51 -13.56
CA ASN A 239 -11.17 11.39 -14.48
C ASN A 239 -11.02 10.91 -15.93
N THR A 240 -9.80 10.53 -16.35
CA THR A 240 -9.58 9.97 -17.70
C THR A 240 -10.43 8.73 -17.96
N LEU A 241 -10.64 7.85 -16.97
CA LEU A 241 -11.54 6.70 -17.13
C LEU A 241 -13.00 7.11 -17.31
N THR A 242 -13.43 8.13 -16.59
CA THR A 242 -14.80 8.66 -16.71
C THR A 242 -15.00 9.27 -18.09
N GLU A 243 -14.08 10.11 -18.54
CA GLU A 243 -14.12 10.81 -19.84
C GLU A 243 -14.09 9.85 -21.03
N THR A 244 -13.38 8.73 -20.91
CA THR A 244 -13.25 7.71 -21.98
C THR A 244 -14.31 6.62 -21.90
N GLY A 245 -15.23 6.66 -20.94
CA GLY A 245 -16.19 5.57 -20.70
C GLY A 245 -15.53 4.24 -20.35
N GLY A 246 -14.34 4.29 -19.72
CA GLY A 246 -13.52 3.13 -19.38
C GLY A 246 -12.53 2.69 -20.47
N GLY A 247 -12.48 3.39 -21.60
CA GLY A 247 -11.49 3.12 -22.65
C GLY A 247 -10.05 3.35 -22.19
N TRP A 248 -9.10 2.56 -22.73
CA TRP A 248 -7.68 2.65 -22.36
C TRP A 248 -6.77 2.58 -23.57
N SER A 249 -5.98 3.62 -23.78
CA SER A 249 -5.09 3.76 -24.94
C SER A 249 -3.92 2.76 -24.93
N GLU A 250 -3.46 2.34 -23.75
CA GLU A 250 -2.40 1.33 -23.62
C GLU A 250 -2.91 -0.12 -23.80
N GLY A 251 -4.22 -0.30 -24.02
CA GLY A 251 -4.86 -1.60 -24.20
C GLY A 251 -5.15 -2.35 -22.90
N VAL A 252 -5.86 -3.48 -23.03
CA VAL A 252 -6.49 -4.21 -21.90
C VAL A 252 -5.47 -4.70 -20.86
N GLY A 253 -4.28 -5.11 -21.29
CA GLY A 253 -3.24 -5.58 -20.38
C GLY A 253 -2.75 -4.50 -19.41
N TYR A 254 -2.43 -3.32 -19.95
CA TYR A 254 -2.01 -2.18 -19.14
C TYR A 254 -3.17 -1.52 -18.40
N TRP A 255 -4.39 -1.60 -18.93
CA TRP A 255 -5.59 -1.24 -18.18
C TRP A 255 -5.71 -2.07 -16.90
N ASN A 256 -5.65 -3.40 -17.00
CA ASN A 256 -5.74 -4.29 -15.84
C ASN A 256 -4.63 -4.01 -14.82
N TYR A 257 -3.41 -3.77 -15.31
CA TYR A 257 -2.28 -3.44 -14.46
C TYR A 257 -2.46 -2.12 -13.73
N GLY A 258 -2.85 -1.04 -14.43
CA GLY A 258 -3.12 0.26 -13.81
C GLY A 258 -4.30 0.21 -12.84
N MET A 259 -5.41 -0.42 -13.23
CA MET A 259 -6.60 -0.55 -12.38
C MET A 259 -6.30 -1.26 -11.07
N ARG A 260 -5.47 -2.32 -11.08
CA ARG A 260 -5.10 -3.04 -9.86
C ARG A 260 -4.56 -2.10 -8.79
N TYR A 261 -3.58 -1.26 -9.13
CA TYR A 261 -2.97 -0.34 -8.17
C TYR A 261 -3.86 0.87 -7.87
N ALA A 262 -4.67 1.31 -8.84
CA ALA A 262 -5.68 2.31 -8.60
C ALA A 262 -6.68 1.85 -7.52
N PHE A 263 -7.32 0.69 -7.69
CA PHE A 263 -8.28 0.18 -6.71
C PHE A 263 -7.65 -0.14 -5.36
N MET A 264 -6.44 -0.71 -5.34
CA MET A 264 -5.71 -0.92 -4.09
C MET A 264 -5.52 0.40 -3.34
N TYR A 265 -5.17 1.48 -4.03
CA TYR A 265 -5.03 2.79 -3.40
C TYR A 265 -6.38 3.39 -2.98
N LEU A 266 -7.36 3.44 -3.88
CA LEU A 266 -8.68 4.03 -3.61
C LEU A 266 -9.34 3.37 -2.39
N LEU A 267 -9.41 2.05 -2.36
CA LEU A 267 -9.98 1.31 -1.23
C LEU A 267 -9.19 1.52 0.07
N SER A 268 -7.87 1.68 -0.03
CA SER A 268 -7.03 2.02 1.12
C SER A 268 -7.31 3.44 1.62
N HIS A 269 -7.43 4.41 0.71
CA HIS A 269 -7.76 5.79 1.02
C HIS A 269 -9.11 5.86 1.72
N GLU A 270 -10.15 5.22 1.16
CA GLU A 270 -11.49 5.21 1.74
C GLU A 270 -11.52 4.58 3.14
N ARG A 271 -10.84 3.44 3.33
CA ARG A 271 -10.79 2.79 4.64
C ARG A 271 -9.99 3.62 5.66
N SER A 272 -8.84 4.15 5.25
CA SER A 272 -7.96 4.92 6.12
C SER A 272 -8.58 6.26 6.53
N THR A 273 -9.25 6.96 5.61
CA THR A 273 -9.79 8.31 5.85
C THR A 273 -11.28 8.31 6.22
N ARG A 274 -11.97 7.17 6.06
CA ARG A 274 -13.44 7.04 6.19
C ARG A 274 -14.20 7.99 5.27
N SER A 275 -13.57 8.38 4.17
CA SER A 275 -14.11 9.32 3.18
C SER A 275 -14.03 8.70 1.79
N LYS A 276 -15.12 8.79 1.02
CA LYS A 276 -15.13 8.30 -0.36
C LYS A 276 -14.12 9.08 -1.20
N HIS A 277 -13.40 8.37 -2.06
CA HIS A 277 -12.54 8.98 -3.07
C HIS A 277 -13.35 9.27 -4.35
#